data_AF-A0A7C4G0I5-F1
#
_entry.id   AF-A0A7C4G0I5-F1
#
_cell.length_a   1.000
_cell.length_b   1.000
_cell.length_c   1.000
_cell.angle_alpha   90.00
_cell.angle_beta   90.00
_cell.angle_gamma   90.00
#
_symmetry.space_group_name_H-M   'P 1'
#
loop_
_entity.id
_entity.type
_entity.pdbx_description
1 polymer ?
#
loop_
_entity_poly.entity_id
_entity_poly.type
_entity_poly.pdbx_seq_one_letter_code
_entity_poly.pdbx_strand_id
1 'polypeptide(L)'
;MASYPIAGYGSMVGDGPRSAAYLAALRRLVTPQTFLLELGSGPAFFALAAARMGARRVVAVEPDASLQLGKTAARACGLDGAVEFIRGLSWDCTLDEPADVLVSDLRGALPLYEQHIPAVIDARKRLLKPGGVMIGQRDFLYAAAVEASETYAELTSPWRNAEFDLVFEEASRCVLNDFHRIDPKPEQLLTAPVCWAVLDYRTIDSPDVSAMFEMRVKRGGVGHGLVLWFDAELAPGIGFSNAPGQPKLVYGRRFLPWLEPVALAPGDGIQLEIHANLVGKEYIWRWNTEIPGKACFQQSTFYSQPLWKEDLRKRAGNYAPSLNEDGEIAAFVLSRMDGASTVKEIAAALQASFPARFKDFKAALAKAGELARAFGNIPLGREQA
;
A
#
# COMPACT_ATOMS: atom_id res chain seq x y z
N MET A 1 -4.15 9.54 2.64
CA MET A 1 -2.98 8.77 2.15
C MET A 1 -1.76 9.37 2.78
N ALA A 2 -0.89 8.55 3.38
CA ALA A 2 0.40 9.03 3.81
C ALA A 2 1.24 9.30 2.54
N SER A 3 1.75 10.52 2.40
CA SER A 3 2.66 10.89 1.31
C SER A 3 4.02 10.23 1.54
N TYR A 4 4.60 9.61 0.51
CA TYR A 4 5.97 9.11 0.61
C TYR A 4 6.96 10.26 0.71
N PRO A 5 8.02 10.14 1.54
CA PRO A 5 9.15 11.05 1.46
C PRO A 5 9.73 11.06 0.03
N ILE A 6 10.25 12.20 -0.43
CA ILE A 6 10.83 12.31 -1.79
C ILE A 6 11.93 11.26 -2.06
N ALA A 7 12.73 10.93 -1.05
CA ALA A 7 13.72 9.86 -1.13
C ALA A 7 13.08 8.47 -1.40
N GLY A 8 11.84 8.25 -0.99
CA GLY A 8 11.05 7.06 -1.30
C GLY A 8 10.76 6.95 -2.80
N TYR A 9 10.30 8.03 -3.44
CA TYR A 9 10.15 8.08 -4.90
C TYR A 9 11.48 7.87 -5.63
N GLY A 10 12.57 8.47 -5.14
CA GLY A 10 13.90 8.23 -5.67
C GLY A 10 14.32 6.76 -5.61
N SER A 11 14.00 6.08 -4.51
CA SER A 11 14.25 4.64 -4.34
C SER A 11 13.43 3.80 -5.31
N MET A 12 12.17 4.16 -5.56
CA MET A 12 11.32 3.47 -6.54
C MET A 12 11.84 3.67 -7.98
N VAL A 13 12.21 4.90 -8.35
CA VAL A 13 12.79 5.19 -9.68
C VAL A 13 14.12 4.45 -9.87
N GLY A 14 14.96 4.45 -8.83
CA GLY A 14 16.26 3.78 -8.81
C GLY A 14 16.22 2.25 -8.68
N ASP A 15 15.05 1.65 -8.50
CA ASP A 15 14.87 0.20 -8.49
C ASP A 15 15.07 -0.35 -9.91
N GLY A 16 16.31 -0.74 -10.22
CA GLY A 16 16.77 -1.09 -11.56
C GLY A 16 15.93 -2.18 -12.25
N PRO A 17 15.77 -3.39 -11.68
CA PRO A 17 14.99 -4.45 -12.30
C PRO A 17 13.52 -4.07 -12.52
N ARG A 18 12.89 -3.42 -11.52
CA ARG A 18 11.50 -2.94 -11.63
C ARG A 18 11.36 -1.91 -12.74
N SER A 19 12.12 -0.82 -12.67
CA SER A 19 12.06 0.28 -13.63
C SER A 19 12.41 -0.18 -15.05
N ALA A 20 13.39 -1.09 -15.20
CA ALA A 20 13.74 -1.65 -16.50
C ALA A 20 12.59 -2.45 -17.13
N ALA A 21 11.86 -3.25 -16.33
CA ALA A 21 10.72 -4.02 -16.82
C ALA A 21 9.57 -3.10 -17.28
N TYR A 22 9.23 -2.07 -16.50
CA TYR A 22 8.20 -1.10 -16.91
C TYR A 22 8.61 -0.35 -18.19
N LEU A 23 9.86 0.12 -18.28
CA LEU A 23 10.36 0.79 -19.48
C LEU A 23 10.39 -0.16 -20.70
N ALA A 24 10.66 -1.45 -20.51
CA ALA A 24 10.58 -2.43 -21.59
C ALA A 24 9.14 -2.64 -22.07
N ALA A 25 8.16 -2.71 -21.16
CA ALA A 25 6.75 -2.81 -21.51
C ALA A 25 6.27 -1.55 -22.26
N LEU A 26 6.66 -0.36 -21.80
CA LEU A 26 6.37 0.91 -22.47
C LEU A 26 6.94 0.96 -23.89
N ARG A 27 8.24 0.62 -24.07
CA ARG A 27 8.87 0.59 -25.40
C ARG A 27 8.15 -0.33 -26.39
N ARG A 28 7.54 -1.40 -25.90
CA ARG A 28 6.80 -2.35 -26.74
C ARG A 28 5.42 -1.84 -27.16
N LEU A 29 4.78 -1.01 -26.34
CA LEU A 29 3.37 -0.64 -26.49
C LEU A 29 3.15 0.80 -26.94
N VAL A 30 4.11 1.70 -26.68
CA VAL A 30 4.00 3.11 -27.05
C VAL A 30 4.30 3.31 -28.54
N THR A 31 3.37 3.96 -29.21
CA THR A 31 3.44 4.37 -30.62
C THR A 31 3.00 5.84 -30.75
N PRO A 32 3.23 6.49 -31.90
CA PRO A 32 2.72 7.84 -32.19
C PRO A 32 1.18 7.98 -32.18
N GLN A 33 0.44 6.88 -32.03
CA GLN A 33 -1.02 6.88 -31.90
C GLN A 33 -1.49 6.66 -30.45
N THR A 34 -0.60 6.24 -29.56
CA THR A 34 -0.96 5.80 -28.20
C THR A 34 -1.39 6.96 -27.31
N PHE A 35 -2.58 6.86 -26.73
CA PHE A 35 -2.95 7.55 -25.50
C PHE A 35 -2.62 6.68 -24.29
N LEU A 36 -1.67 7.12 -23.46
CA LEU A 36 -1.29 6.48 -22.21
C LEU A 36 -1.87 7.20 -20.98
N LEU A 37 -2.44 6.44 -20.04
CA LEU A 37 -2.85 6.87 -18.72
C LEU A 37 -1.98 6.19 -17.65
N GLU A 38 -1.35 6.94 -16.77
CA GLU A 38 -0.60 6.44 -15.61
C GLU A 38 -1.35 6.77 -14.31
N LEU A 39 -1.58 5.77 -13.46
CA LEU A 39 -2.19 5.93 -12.13
C LEU A 39 -1.15 5.82 -11.03
N GLY A 40 -1.24 6.71 -10.04
CA GLY A 40 -0.27 6.78 -8.94
C GLY A 40 1.12 7.12 -9.48
N SER A 41 1.18 8.15 -10.33
CA SER A 41 2.39 8.46 -11.09
C SER A 41 3.54 8.94 -10.22
N GLY A 42 3.28 9.38 -8.98
CA GLY A 42 4.24 10.10 -8.15
C GLY A 42 4.84 11.28 -8.93
N PRO A 43 6.18 11.35 -9.09
CA PRO A 43 6.83 12.37 -9.92
C PRO A 43 6.71 12.12 -11.44
N ALA A 44 5.84 11.21 -11.88
CA ALA A 44 5.51 10.91 -13.28
C ALA A 44 6.68 10.38 -14.13
N PHE A 45 7.54 9.54 -13.54
CA PHE A 45 8.70 8.99 -14.23
C PHE A 45 8.31 8.20 -15.49
N PHE A 46 7.30 7.32 -15.41
CA PHE A 46 6.90 6.49 -16.54
C PHE A 46 6.09 7.27 -17.58
N ALA A 47 5.22 8.20 -17.18
CA ALA A 47 4.54 9.11 -18.09
C ALA A 47 5.53 9.96 -18.90
N LEU A 48 6.54 10.54 -18.25
CA LEU A 48 7.59 11.29 -18.96
C LEU A 48 8.39 10.40 -19.91
N ALA A 49 8.66 9.16 -19.53
CA ALA A 49 9.31 8.19 -20.43
C ALA A 49 8.43 7.87 -21.65
N ALA A 50 7.12 7.65 -21.45
CA ALA A 50 6.16 7.41 -22.53
C ALA A 50 6.04 8.62 -23.49
N ALA A 51 6.00 9.84 -22.95
CA ALA A 51 6.00 11.06 -23.74
C ALA A 51 7.28 11.17 -24.60
N ARG A 52 8.45 10.85 -24.00
CA ARG A 52 9.72 10.82 -24.73
C ARG A 52 9.77 9.73 -25.81
N MET A 53 9.06 8.62 -25.63
CA MET A 53 8.91 7.55 -26.63
C MET A 53 7.93 7.93 -27.76
N GLY A 54 7.31 9.11 -27.70
CA GLY A 54 6.46 9.64 -28.75
C GLY A 54 5.00 9.24 -28.64
N ALA A 55 4.49 8.90 -27.45
CA ALA A 55 3.06 8.74 -27.24
C ALA A 55 2.28 9.98 -27.72
N ARG A 56 1.13 9.77 -28.37
CA ARG A 56 0.26 10.86 -28.88
C ARG A 56 -0.22 11.77 -27.75
N ARG A 57 -0.61 11.15 -26.64
CA ARG A 57 -1.14 11.80 -25.44
C ARG A 57 -0.73 11.02 -24.21
N VAL A 58 -0.36 11.73 -23.15
CA VAL A 58 -0.02 11.11 -21.86
C VAL A 58 -0.73 11.86 -20.75
N VAL A 59 -1.45 11.13 -19.89
CA VAL A 59 -2.07 11.65 -18.67
C VAL A 59 -1.46 10.95 -17.46
N ALA A 60 -1.01 11.73 -16.48
CA ALA A 60 -0.47 11.25 -15.21
C ALA A 60 -1.39 11.68 -14.05
N VAL A 61 -1.92 10.72 -13.30
CA VAL A 61 -2.84 10.95 -12.18
C VAL A 61 -2.15 10.62 -10.86
N GLU A 62 -2.10 11.60 -9.95
CA GLU A 62 -1.47 11.46 -8.63
C GLU A 62 -2.11 12.41 -7.62
N PRO A 63 -2.63 11.94 -6.47
CA PRO A 63 -3.15 12.83 -5.43
C PRO A 63 -2.05 13.63 -4.71
N ASP A 64 -0.84 13.08 -4.61
CA ASP A 64 0.28 13.66 -3.87
C ASP A 64 0.92 14.87 -4.56
N ALA A 65 1.57 15.73 -3.75
CA ALA A 65 2.26 16.91 -4.24
C ALA A 65 3.52 16.61 -5.05
N SER A 66 4.04 15.37 -5.02
CA SER A 66 5.16 14.93 -5.87
C SER A 66 4.93 15.15 -7.36
N LEU A 67 3.66 15.23 -7.81
CA LEU A 67 3.29 15.58 -9.17
C LEU A 67 3.88 16.92 -9.65
N GLN A 68 4.11 17.87 -8.74
CA GLN A 68 4.76 19.16 -9.04
C GLN A 68 6.23 18.99 -9.45
N LEU A 69 6.91 17.97 -8.92
CA LEU A 69 8.26 17.62 -9.34
C LEU A 69 8.25 17.07 -10.77
N GLY A 70 7.24 16.27 -11.12
CA GLY A 70 7.03 15.79 -12.49
C GLY A 70 6.85 16.93 -13.49
N LYS A 71 6.03 17.94 -13.16
CA LYS A 71 5.87 19.17 -13.98
C LYS A 71 7.20 19.91 -14.17
N THR A 72 8.02 19.98 -13.13
CA THR A 72 9.33 20.65 -13.19
C THR A 72 10.33 19.84 -14.04
N ALA A 73 10.33 18.52 -13.88
CA ALA A 73 11.14 17.61 -14.69
C ALA A 73 10.74 17.65 -16.17
N ALA A 74 9.45 17.71 -16.50
CA ALA A 74 8.95 17.83 -17.87
C ALA A 74 9.58 19.03 -18.60
N ARG A 75 9.53 20.21 -17.97
CA ARG A 75 10.14 21.44 -18.49
C ARG A 75 11.65 21.31 -18.68
N ALA A 76 12.35 20.82 -17.66
CA ALA A 76 13.80 20.62 -17.71
C ALA A 76 14.22 19.61 -18.80
N CYS A 77 13.35 18.67 -19.13
CA CYS A 77 13.56 17.64 -20.13
C CYS A 77 13.05 18.00 -21.54
N GLY A 78 12.59 19.23 -21.77
CA GLY A 78 12.02 19.64 -23.06
C GLY A 78 10.73 18.90 -23.44
N LEU A 79 9.97 18.45 -22.44
CA LEU A 79 8.67 17.76 -22.55
C LEU A 79 7.54 18.66 -22.03
N ASP A 80 7.70 19.98 -22.11
CA ASP A 80 6.69 20.92 -21.64
C ASP A 80 5.40 20.77 -22.45
N GLY A 81 4.27 20.66 -21.76
CA GLY A 81 2.96 20.36 -22.37
C GLY A 81 2.79 18.94 -22.92
N ALA A 82 3.81 18.07 -22.89
CA ALA A 82 3.71 16.70 -23.43
C ALA A 82 2.99 15.71 -22.51
N VAL A 83 2.85 16.06 -21.22
CA VAL A 83 2.12 15.27 -20.21
C VAL A 83 1.07 16.15 -19.56
N GLU A 84 -0.18 15.69 -19.56
CA GLU A 84 -1.27 16.26 -18.78
C GLU A 84 -1.20 15.71 -17.36
N PHE A 85 -1.16 16.60 -16.36
CA PHE A 85 -0.98 16.23 -14.96
C PHE A 85 -2.25 16.51 -14.16
N ILE A 86 -2.90 15.45 -13.68
CA ILE A 86 -4.14 15.54 -12.89
C ILE A 86 -3.83 15.25 -11.43
N ARG A 87 -3.98 16.26 -10.58
CA ARG A 87 -3.85 16.08 -9.14
C ARG A 87 -5.17 15.54 -8.57
N GLY A 88 -5.19 14.27 -8.21
CA GLY A 88 -6.39 13.64 -7.66
C GLY A 88 -6.33 12.13 -7.68
N LEU A 89 -7.44 11.51 -7.28
CA LEU A 89 -7.61 10.06 -7.31
C LEU A 89 -8.22 9.64 -8.66
N SER A 90 -7.95 8.42 -9.10
CA SER A 90 -8.42 7.95 -10.41
C SER A 90 -9.95 7.92 -10.51
N TRP A 91 -10.67 7.62 -9.43
CA TRP A 91 -12.14 7.64 -9.39
C TRP A 91 -12.76 9.03 -9.55
N ASP A 92 -12.02 10.10 -9.23
CA ASP A 92 -12.47 11.49 -9.41
C ASP A 92 -12.02 12.07 -10.77
N CYS A 93 -11.15 11.36 -11.50
CA CYS A 93 -10.64 11.78 -12.80
C CYS A 93 -11.68 11.52 -13.90
N THR A 94 -11.90 12.50 -14.78
CA THR A 94 -12.70 12.33 -16.00
C THR A 94 -11.80 12.58 -17.21
N LEU A 95 -11.88 11.70 -18.20
CA LEU A 95 -11.20 11.86 -19.49
C LEU A 95 -12.25 12.07 -20.59
N ASP A 96 -11.92 12.90 -21.55
CA ASP A 96 -12.72 13.19 -22.76
C ASP A 96 -12.75 12.02 -23.74
N GLU A 97 -11.70 11.19 -23.77
CA GLU A 97 -11.69 9.88 -24.41
C GLU A 97 -11.02 8.84 -23.47
N PRO A 98 -11.38 7.56 -23.53
CA PRO A 98 -10.67 6.52 -22.79
C PRO A 98 -9.25 6.29 -23.36
N ALA A 99 -8.31 5.83 -22.54
CA ALA A 99 -6.93 5.56 -22.92
C ALA A 99 -6.76 4.27 -23.74
N ASP A 100 -5.67 4.17 -24.51
CA ASP A 100 -5.26 2.93 -25.20
C ASP A 100 -4.44 2.02 -24.29
N VAL A 101 -3.60 2.62 -23.43
CA VAL A 101 -2.71 1.92 -22.50
C VAL A 101 -2.88 2.50 -21.10
N LEU A 102 -3.09 1.62 -20.12
CA LEU A 102 -3.14 1.97 -18.70
C LEU A 102 -1.90 1.42 -17.99
N VAL A 103 -1.17 2.28 -17.29
CA VAL A 103 -0.04 1.90 -16.44
C VAL A 103 -0.45 2.06 -14.99
N SER A 104 -0.25 1.02 -14.18
CA SER A 104 -0.44 1.10 -12.73
C SER A 104 0.68 0.41 -11.99
N ASP A 105 1.31 1.13 -11.06
CA ASP A 105 2.20 0.55 -10.06
C ASP A 105 1.81 0.98 -8.64
N LEU A 106 0.68 0.46 -8.17
CA LEU A 106 0.11 0.83 -6.87
C LEU A 106 0.38 -0.24 -5.81
N ARG A 107 1.37 -1.12 -6.05
CA ARG A 107 1.70 -2.25 -5.17
C ARG A 107 2.39 -1.75 -3.91
N GLY A 108 2.08 -2.39 -2.79
CA GLY A 108 2.92 -2.37 -1.61
C GLY A 108 3.95 -3.50 -1.67
N ALA A 109 4.44 -3.92 -0.51
CA ALA A 109 5.32 -5.09 -0.43
C ALA A 109 4.67 -6.39 -0.91
N LEU A 110 3.35 -6.46 -0.82
CA LEU A 110 2.52 -7.39 -1.56
C LEU A 110 1.55 -6.56 -2.43
N PRO A 111 1.06 -7.12 -3.54
CA PRO A 111 0.13 -6.41 -4.43
C PRO A 111 -1.21 -6.04 -3.78
N LEU A 112 -1.64 -6.80 -2.77
CA LEU A 112 -2.83 -6.53 -1.95
C LEU A 112 -2.50 -5.42 -0.94
N TYR A 113 -2.47 -4.19 -1.44
CA TYR A 113 -2.09 -2.99 -0.70
C TYR A 113 -3.10 -1.88 -0.90
N GLU A 114 -3.53 -1.28 0.20
CA GLU A 114 -4.52 -0.20 0.24
C GLU A 114 -5.68 -0.39 -0.75
N GLN A 115 -5.92 0.60 -1.61
CA GLN A 115 -6.98 0.59 -2.62
C GLN A 115 -6.46 0.28 -4.04
N HIS A 116 -5.33 -0.44 -4.14
CA HIS A 116 -4.76 -0.84 -5.44
C HIS A 116 -5.79 -1.56 -6.33
N ILE A 117 -6.36 -2.67 -5.86
CA ILE A 117 -7.28 -3.49 -6.66
C ILE A 117 -8.54 -2.71 -7.06
N PRO A 118 -9.25 -2.02 -6.14
CA PRO A 118 -10.39 -1.17 -6.52
C PRO A 118 -10.05 -0.08 -7.54
N ALA A 119 -8.91 0.61 -7.38
CA ALA A 119 -8.49 1.68 -8.29
C ALA A 119 -8.28 1.16 -9.72
N VAL A 120 -7.65 -0.02 -9.83
CA VAL A 120 -7.42 -0.67 -11.12
C VAL A 120 -8.72 -1.17 -11.74
N ILE A 121 -9.64 -1.72 -10.95
CA ILE A 121 -10.98 -2.16 -11.42
C ILE A 121 -11.76 -0.98 -11.99
N ASP A 122 -11.84 0.14 -11.26
CA ASP A 122 -12.54 1.35 -11.71
C ASP A 122 -11.92 1.90 -13.00
N ALA A 123 -10.60 2.10 -13.00
CA ALA A 123 -9.91 2.66 -14.15
C ALA A 123 -10.01 1.77 -15.40
N ARG A 124 -9.90 0.44 -15.25
CA ARG A 124 -10.09 -0.50 -16.36
C ARG A 124 -11.49 -0.38 -16.98
N LYS A 125 -12.52 -0.20 -16.16
CA LYS A 125 -13.92 -0.13 -16.63
C LYS A 125 -14.26 1.22 -17.25
N ARG A 126 -13.71 2.31 -16.72
CA ARG A 126 -14.16 3.67 -17.04
C ARG A 126 -13.18 4.46 -17.88
N LEU A 127 -11.88 4.23 -17.71
CA LEU A 127 -10.82 5.06 -18.27
C LEU A 127 -10.00 4.36 -19.36
N LEU A 128 -10.22 3.06 -19.60
CA LEU A 128 -9.52 2.28 -20.62
C LEU A 128 -10.49 1.88 -21.74
N LYS A 129 -10.03 1.95 -23.00
CA LYS A 129 -10.82 1.50 -24.15
C LYS A 129 -11.15 0.01 -24.06
N PRO A 130 -12.29 -0.44 -24.62
CA PRO A 130 -12.47 -1.85 -24.95
C PRO A 130 -11.30 -2.35 -25.81
N GLY A 131 -10.61 -3.39 -25.35
CA GLY A 131 -9.39 -3.90 -26.01
C GLY A 131 -8.10 -3.11 -25.72
N GLY A 132 -8.16 -2.09 -24.88
CA GLY A 132 -6.98 -1.38 -24.37
C GLY A 132 -6.08 -2.29 -23.53
N VAL A 133 -4.81 -1.90 -23.37
CA VAL A 133 -3.77 -2.75 -22.79
C VAL A 133 -3.37 -2.32 -21.38
N MET A 134 -3.43 -3.31 -20.48
CA MET A 134 -2.83 -3.34 -19.14
C MET A 134 -1.28 -3.33 -19.18
N ILE A 135 -0.57 -2.36 -18.58
CA ILE A 135 0.82 -2.56 -18.12
C ILE A 135 0.80 -2.80 -16.62
N GLY A 136 1.34 -3.95 -16.20
CA GLY A 136 1.04 -4.55 -14.90
C GLY A 136 -0.18 -5.46 -15.03
N GLN A 137 -0.07 -6.54 -15.81
CA GLN A 137 -1.21 -7.38 -16.17
C GLN A 137 -1.54 -8.41 -15.11
N ARG A 138 -0.52 -9.06 -14.53
CA ARG A 138 -0.71 -10.14 -13.58
C ARG A 138 0.33 -10.08 -12.48
N ASP A 139 -0.09 -10.38 -11.26
CA ASP A 139 0.83 -10.71 -10.18
C ASP A 139 0.57 -12.14 -9.69
N PHE A 140 1.64 -12.90 -9.49
CA PHE A 140 1.61 -14.27 -8.98
C PHE A 140 2.10 -14.25 -7.54
N LEU A 141 1.23 -14.60 -6.59
CA LEU A 141 1.53 -14.55 -5.17
C LEU A 141 2.07 -15.91 -4.70
N TYR A 142 3.24 -15.89 -4.06
CA TYR A 142 3.92 -17.08 -3.61
C TYR A 142 4.07 -17.12 -2.09
N ALA A 143 4.16 -18.34 -1.56
CA ALA A 143 4.49 -18.60 -0.18
C ALA A 143 5.45 -19.79 -0.06
N ALA A 144 6.30 -19.76 0.97
CA ALA A 144 7.14 -20.90 1.38
C ALA A 144 7.35 -20.87 2.90
N ALA A 145 7.53 -22.04 3.52
CA ALA A 145 7.85 -22.12 4.93
C ALA A 145 9.34 -21.82 5.10
N VAL A 146 9.70 -21.02 6.10
CA VAL A 146 11.05 -20.47 6.23
C VAL A 146 11.63 -20.72 7.62
N GLU A 147 12.92 -21.00 7.64
CA GLU A 147 13.74 -20.99 8.84
C GLU A 147 14.35 -19.60 9.02
N ALA A 148 13.87 -18.85 10.01
CA ALA A 148 14.15 -17.43 10.20
C ALA A 148 14.41 -17.10 11.69
N SER A 149 15.32 -17.86 12.32
CA SER A 149 15.56 -17.77 13.76
C SER A 149 15.96 -16.38 14.24
N GLU A 150 16.82 -15.69 13.51
CA GLU A 150 17.27 -14.32 13.86
C GLU A 150 16.10 -13.33 13.84
N THR A 151 15.37 -13.26 12.72
CA THR A 151 14.19 -12.39 12.60
C THR A 151 13.12 -12.75 13.63
N TYR A 152 12.88 -14.03 13.89
CA TYR A 152 11.92 -14.44 14.91
C TYR A 152 12.36 -14.00 16.32
N ALA A 153 13.64 -14.12 16.65
CA ALA A 153 14.20 -13.66 17.92
C ALA A 153 14.13 -12.14 18.06
N GLU A 154 14.39 -11.36 17.01
CA GLU A 154 14.22 -9.89 17.01
C GLU A 154 12.78 -9.48 17.34
N LEU A 155 11.79 -10.23 16.86
CA LEU A 155 10.37 -9.95 17.10
C LEU A 155 9.91 -10.34 18.50
N THR A 156 10.49 -11.37 19.10
CA THR A 156 9.99 -12.00 20.34
C THR A 156 10.81 -11.64 21.58
N SER A 157 12.14 -11.49 21.44
CA SER A 157 13.03 -11.22 22.56
C SER A 157 12.78 -9.89 23.28
N PRO A 158 12.36 -8.78 22.63
CA PRO A 158 12.13 -7.52 23.34
C PRO A 158 11.02 -7.59 24.39
N TRP A 159 10.13 -8.59 24.28
CA TRP A 159 8.99 -8.79 25.17
C TRP A 159 9.31 -9.66 26.38
N ARG A 160 10.58 -10.02 26.58
CA ARG A 160 11.07 -10.78 27.71
C ARG A 160 12.27 -10.06 28.31
N ASN A 161 12.20 -9.74 29.59
CA ASN A 161 13.32 -9.18 30.33
C ASN A 161 13.66 -10.12 31.50
N ALA A 162 14.79 -10.83 31.38
CA ALA A 162 15.23 -11.78 32.37
C ALA A 162 15.79 -11.12 33.64
N GLU A 163 16.31 -9.89 33.56
CA GLU A 163 16.86 -9.15 34.70
C GLU A 163 15.76 -8.79 35.71
N PHE A 164 14.57 -8.46 35.21
CA PHE A 164 13.43 -8.04 36.03
C PHE A 164 12.29 -9.07 36.10
N ASP A 165 12.46 -10.28 35.54
CA ASP A 165 11.43 -11.32 35.46
C ASP A 165 10.11 -10.83 34.83
N LEU A 166 10.22 -10.02 33.76
CA LEU A 166 9.07 -9.46 33.06
C LEU A 166 8.81 -10.19 31.75
N VAL A 167 7.56 -10.61 31.54
CA VAL A 167 7.11 -11.29 30.32
C VAL A 167 5.86 -10.59 29.78
N PHE A 168 5.94 -10.05 28.56
CA PHE A 168 4.86 -9.37 27.85
C PHE A 168 4.30 -10.27 26.75
N GLU A 169 3.72 -11.41 27.13
CA GLU A 169 3.26 -12.45 26.19
C GLU A 169 2.26 -11.90 25.17
N GLU A 170 1.29 -11.10 25.61
CA GLU A 170 0.28 -10.51 24.70
C GLU A 170 0.90 -9.53 23.70
N ALA A 171 1.96 -8.81 24.07
CA ALA A 171 2.66 -7.93 23.14
C ALA A 171 3.41 -8.76 22.08
N SER A 172 4.10 -9.83 22.51
CA SER A 172 4.71 -10.80 21.58
C SER A 172 3.65 -11.40 20.64
N ARG A 173 2.49 -11.79 21.17
CA ARG A 173 1.39 -12.34 20.37
C ARG A 173 0.84 -11.34 19.35
N CYS A 174 0.70 -10.06 19.72
CA CYS A 174 0.32 -9.00 18.78
C CYS A 174 1.34 -8.89 17.64
N VAL A 175 2.64 -8.87 17.96
CA VAL A 175 3.71 -8.82 16.95
C VAL A 175 3.66 -10.03 16.03
N LEU A 176 3.47 -11.24 16.55
CA LEU A 176 3.40 -12.47 15.75
C LEU A 176 2.12 -12.54 14.90
N ASN A 177 1.12 -11.70 15.16
CA ASN A 177 -0.09 -11.55 14.36
C ASN A 177 0.04 -10.43 13.30
N ASP A 178 1.24 -9.96 12.99
CA ASP A 178 1.47 -8.93 11.97
C ASP A 178 2.46 -9.37 10.87
N PHE A 179 2.54 -8.56 9.82
CA PHE A 179 3.51 -8.68 8.76
C PHE A 179 4.84 -8.05 9.11
N HIS A 180 5.91 -8.82 8.92
CA HIS A 180 7.27 -8.33 9.09
C HIS A 180 8.04 -8.34 7.79
N ARG A 181 9.08 -7.49 7.70
CA ARG A 181 10.01 -7.54 6.58
C ARG A 181 11.03 -8.64 6.85
N ILE A 182 11.34 -9.43 5.82
CA ILE A 182 12.43 -10.41 5.87
C ILE A 182 13.15 -10.45 4.52
N ASP A 183 14.35 -11.01 4.51
CA ASP A 183 15.15 -11.22 3.29
C ASP A 183 15.89 -12.57 3.35
N PRO A 184 15.16 -13.70 3.35
CA PRO A 184 15.77 -15.00 3.53
C PRO A 184 16.55 -15.39 2.28
N LYS A 185 17.63 -16.15 2.48
CA LYS A 185 18.31 -16.84 1.39
C LYS A 185 17.48 -18.03 0.91
N PRO A 186 17.61 -18.47 -0.37
CA PRO A 186 16.90 -19.63 -0.88
C PRO A 186 17.09 -20.90 -0.03
N GLU A 187 18.27 -21.06 0.57
CA GLU A 187 18.58 -22.23 1.38
C GLU A 187 17.80 -22.26 2.69
N GLN A 188 17.27 -21.13 3.17
CA GLN A 188 16.45 -21.05 4.38
C GLN A 188 15.00 -21.50 4.14
N LEU A 189 14.60 -21.73 2.88
CA LEU A 189 13.28 -22.24 2.56
C LEU A 189 13.21 -23.74 2.91
N LEU A 190 12.21 -24.11 3.70
CA LEU A 190 11.97 -25.49 4.12
C LEU A 190 11.10 -26.25 3.11
N THR A 191 10.35 -25.52 2.29
CA THR A 191 9.44 -26.07 1.27
C THR A 191 9.79 -25.50 -0.10
N ALA A 192 9.31 -26.15 -1.16
CA ALA A 192 9.22 -25.47 -2.45
C ALA A 192 8.22 -24.30 -2.36
N PRO A 193 8.43 -23.21 -3.12
CA PRO A 193 7.41 -22.18 -3.30
C PRO A 193 6.10 -22.73 -3.85
N VAL A 194 4.98 -22.23 -3.34
CA VAL A 194 3.65 -22.47 -3.91
C VAL A 194 3.05 -21.15 -4.36
N CYS A 195 2.63 -21.07 -5.63
CA CYS A 195 1.81 -19.98 -6.13
C CYS A 195 0.38 -20.17 -5.62
N TRP A 196 -0.01 -19.39 -4.61
CA TRP A 196 -1.30 -19.57 -3.94
C TRP A 196 -2.41 -18.70 -4.52
N ALA A 197 -2.07 -17.62 -5.25
CA ALA A 197 -3.05 -16.81 -5.97
C ALA A 197 -2.43 -16.14 -7.21
N VAL A 198 -3.28 -15.83 -8.18
CA VAL A 198 -2.94 -15.02 -9.35
C VAL A 198 -3.91 -13.84 -9.41
N LEU A 199 -3.38 -12.63 -9.35
CA LEU A 199 -4.16 -11.40 -9.51
C LEU A 199 -4.09 -11.00 -10.98
N ASP A 200 -5.13 -11.34 -11.76
CA ASP A 200 -5.23 -10.90 -13.15
C ASP A 200 -5.97 -9.58 -13.25
N TYR A 201 -5.24 -8.48 -13.36
CA TYR A 201 -5.78 -7.13 -13.38
C TYR A 201 -6.68 -6.85 -14.57
N ARG A 202 -6.63 -7.69 -15.61
CA ARG A 202 -7.48 -7.57 -16.80
C ARG A 202 -8.90 -8.06 -16.54
N THR A 203 -9.07 -8.97 -15.59
CA THR A 203 -10.36 -9.64 -15.34
C THR A 203 -10.86 -9.53 -13.90
N ILE A 204 -9.99 -9.31 -12.91
CA ILE A 204 -10.35 -9.23 -11.49
C ILE A 204 -11.46 -8.20 -11.25
N ASP A 205 -12.45 -8.53 -10.44
CA ASP A 205 -13.61 -7.68 -10.15
C ASP A 205 -13.92 -7.58 -8.65
N SER A 206 -13.25 -8.39 -7.83
CA SER A 206 -13.26 -8.34 -6.37
C SER A 206 -11.87 -7.96 -5.84
N PRO A 207 -11.77 -7.08 -4.83
CA PRO A 207 -10.51 -6.82 -4.14
C PRO A 207 -10.12 -7.98 -3.19
N ASP A 208 -11.09 -8.77 -2.75
CA ASP A 208 -10.86 -9.83 -1.77
C ASP A 208 -10.28 -11.08 -2.41
N VAL A 209 -9.25 -11.64 -1.77
CA VAL A 209 -8.53 -12.82 -2.26
C VAL A 209 -8.42 -13.85 -1.14
N SER A 210 -8.72 -15.10 -1.45
CA SER A 210 -8.52 -16.22 -0.52
C SER A 210 -8.04 -17.46 -1.25
N ALA A 211 -7.31 -18.31 -0.55
CA ALA A 211 -6.83 -19.58 -1.07
C ALA A 211 -6.62 -20.59 0.06
N MET A 212 -6.81 -21.87 -0.28
CA MET A 212 -6.39 -23.00 0.55
C MET A 212 -5.37 -23.82 -0.24
N PHE A 213 -4.22 -24.11 0.35
CA PHE A 213 -3.13 -24.81 -0.32
C PHE A 213 -2.28 -25.62 0.67
N GLU A 214 -1.56 -26.60 0.13
CA GLU A 214 -0.62 -27.43 0.90
C GLU A 214 0.80 -27.20 0.41
N MET A 215 1.74 -27.18 1.35
CA MET A 215 3.17 -27.20 1.08
C MET A 215 3.78 -28.46 1.67
N ARG A 216 4.77 -29.02 0.98
CA ARG A 216 5.53 -30.17 1.50
C ARG A 216 6.94 -29.78 1.86
N VAL A 217 7.34 -30.14 3.08
CA VAL A 217 8.69 -29.91 3.59
C VAL A 217 9.66 -30.76 2.77
N LYS A 218 10.66 -30.09 2.19
CA LYS A 218 11.75 -30.70 1.42
C LYS A 218 13.02 -30.81 2.25
N ARG A 219 13.29 -29.79 3.06
CA ARG A 219 14.44 -29.71 3.96
C ARG A 219 13.93 -29.68 5.39
N GLY A 220 14.39 -30.61 6.22
CA GLY A 220 14.09 -30.58 7.66
C GLY A 220 14.77 -29.40 8.35
N GLY A 221 14.18 -28.92 9.43
CA GLY A 221 14.66 -27.74 10.16
C GLY A 221 13.61 -27.20 11.13
N VAL A 222 13.83 -26.01 11.64
CA VAL A 222 12.87 -25.32 12.50
C VAL A 222 12.13 -24.26 11.68
N GLY A 223 10.85 -24.51 11.42
CA GLY A 223 9.98 -23.54 10.76
C GLY A 223 9.58 -22.43 11.72
N HIS A 224 9.77 -21.19 11.29
CA HIS A 224 9.45 -20.00 12.09
C HIS A 224 8.22 -19.26 11.55
N GLY A 225 7.68 -19.68 10.40
CA GLY A 225 6.57 -19.01 9.73
C GLY A 225 6.65 -19.16 8.21
N LEU A 226 5.96 -18.25 7.52
CA LEU A 226 5.88 -18.20 6.06
C LEU A 226 6.57 -16.94 5.54
N VAL A 227 7.31 -17.08 4.44
CA VAL A 227 7.71 -15.94 3.61
C VAL A 227 6.80 -15.84 2.40
N LEU A 228 6.33 -14.63 2.12
CA LEU A 228 5.46 -14.25 1.02
C LEU A 228 6.18 -13.25 0.11
N TRP A 229 5.96 -13.41 -1.19
CA TRP A 229 6.49 -12.54 -2.23
C TRP A 229 5.59 -12.65 -3.48
N PHE A 230 5.94 -11.93 -4.54
CA PHE A 230 5.23 -12.00 -5.81
C PHE A 230 6.15 -11.91 -7.04
N ASP A 231 5.67 -12.49 -8.13
CA ASP A 231 6.22 -12.21 -9.46
C ASP A 231 5.22 -11.33 -10.20
N ALA A 232 5.71 -10.28 -10.85
CA ALA A 232 4.89 -9.39 -11.67
C ALA A 232 5.12 -9.68 -13.15
N GLU A 233 4.05 -9.90 -13.89
CA GLU A 233 4.03 -9.84 -15.34
C GLU A 233 3.41 -8.50 -15.78
N LEU A 234 4.26 -7.63 -16.31
CA LEU A 234 3.87 -6.31 -16.76
C LEU A 234 3.26 -6.34 -18.16
N ALA A 235 3.79 -7.21 -19.03
CA ALA A 235 3.29 -7.51 -20.36
C ALA A 235 3.77 -8.93 -20.73
N PRO A 236 3.25 -9.58 -21.80
CA PRO A 236 3.64 -10.94 -22.14
C PRO A 236 5.17 -11.11 -22.27
N GLY A 237 5.78 -11.87 -21.35
CA GLY A 237 7.23 -12.10 -21.30
C GLY A 237 8.08 -10.97 -20.71
N ILE A 238 7.46 -9.94 -20.11
CA ILE A 238 8.15 -8.82 -19.46
C ILE A 238 7.66 -8.74 -18.01
N GLY A 239 8.58 -8.83 -17.06
CA GLY A 239 8.24 -8.88 -15.65
C GLY A 239 9.45 -8.76 -14.73
N PHE A 240 9.18 -8.87 -13.43
CA PHE A 240 10.19 -8.93 -12.39
C PHE A 240 9.71 -9.81 -11.23
N SER A 241 10.63 -10.21 -10.36
CA SER A 241 10.32 -11.05 -9.19
C SER A 241 11.05 -10.51 -7.96
N ASN A 242 10.37 -10.48 -6.82
CA ASN A 242 11.00 -10.30 -5.50
C ASN A 242 11.16 -11.64 -4.75
N ALA A 243 11.23 -12.78 -5.44
CA ALA A 243 11.46 -14.08 -4.82
C ALA A 243 12.79 -14.11 -4.02
N PRO A 244 12.90 -14.91 -2.95
CA PRO A 244 14.18 -15.16 -2.28
C PRO A 244 15.29 -15.51 -3.30
N GLY A 245 16.46 -14.89 -3.15
CA GLY A 245 17.59 -15.03 -4.08
C GLY A 245 17.56 -14.11 -5.31
N GLN A 246 16.45 -13.42 -5.58
CA GLN A 246 16.39 -12.38 -6.63
C GLN A 246 16.97 -11.04 -6.14
N PRO A 247 17.42 -10.16 -7.05
CA PRO A 247 17.84 -8.81 -6.71
C PRO A 247 16.85 -8.08 -5.79
N LYS A 248 17.36 -7.24 -4.89
CA LYS A 248 16.53 -6.49 -3.96
C LYS A 248 15.67 -5.46 -4.71
N LEU A 249 14.37 -5.58 -4.55
CA LEU A 249 13.38 -4.60 -5.01
C LEU A 249 12.86 -3.77 -3.82
N VAL A 250 12.28 -2.60 -4.12
CA VAL A 250 11.69 -1.68 -3.13
C VAL A 250 10.57 -2.32 -2.32
N TYR A 251 9.84 -3.29 -2.91
CA TYR A 251 8.76 -4.01 -2.25
C TYR A 251 9.24 -4.88 -1.07
N GLY A 252 10.48 -5.40 -1.12
CA GLY A 252 10.99 -6.37 -0.16
C GLY A 252 10.18 -7.68 -0.18
N ARG A 253 10.20 -8.43 0.92
CA ARG A 253 9.41 -9.66 1.14
C ARG A 253 8.69 -9.56 2.48
N ARG A 254 7.66 -10.39 2.66
CA ARG A 254 6.84 -10.38 3.86
C ARG A 254 6.93 -11.68 4.63
N PHE A 255 7.04 -11.57 5.94
CA PHE A 255 7.11 -12.68 6.88
C PHE A 255 5.84 -12.72 7.70
N LEU A 256 5.20 -13.88 7.71
CA LEU A 256 4.12 -14.23 8.63
C LEU A 256 4.69 -15.22 9.64
N PRO A 257 5.19 -14.76 10.79
CA PRO A 257 5.70 -15.65 11.81
C PRO A 257 4.59 -16.56 12.34
N TRP A 258 4.94 -17.76 12.76
CA TRP A 258 4.03 -18.61 13.55
C TRP A 258 4.03 -18.19 15.01
N LEU A 259 3.03 -18.62 15.78
CA LEU A 259 2.95 -18.30 17.20
C LEU A 259 4.06 -18.97 18.03
N GLU A 260 4.60 -20.06 17.51
CA GLU A 260 5.77 -20.76 18.05
C GLU A 260 6.57 -21.40 16.91
N PRO A 261 7.90 -21.56 17.07
CA PRO A 261 8.72 -22.32 16.11
C PRO A 261 8.34 -23.81 16.12
N VAL A 262 8.33 -24.44 14.94
CA VAL A 262 7.91 -25.85 14.78
C VAL A 262 9.03 -26.68 14.17
N ALA A 263 9.35 -27.82 14.79
CA ALA A 263 10.31 -28.77 14.22
C ALA A 263 9.69 -29.54 13.04
N LEU A 264 10.26 -29.36 11.85
CA LEU A 264 9.77 -29.91 10.59
C LEU A 264 10.73 -30.97 10.03
N ALA A 265 10.17 -32.06 9.55
CA ALA A 265 10.87 -33.16 8.91
C ALA A 265 10.50 -33.21 7.41
N PRO A 266 11.42 -33.68 6.52
CA PRO A 266 11.09 -33.89 5.12
C PRO A 266 9.85 -34.79 4.97
N GLY A 267 8.92 -34.37 4.13
CA GLY A 267 7.65 -35.07 3.89
C GLY A 267 6.47 -34.57 4.71
N ASP A 268 6.70 -33.79 5.77
CA ASP A 268 5.61 -33.13 6.50
C ASP A 268 4.77 -32.27 5.56
N GLY A 269 3.45 -32.34 5.73
CA GLY A 269 2.49 -31.45 5.08
C GLY A 269 2.19 -30.24 5.95
N ILE A 270 2.16 -29.07 5.33
CA ILE A 270 1.72 -27.81 5.94
C ILE A 270 0.49 -27.36 5.15
N GLN A 271 -0.67 -27.38 5.79
CA GLN A 271 -1.92 -26.91 5.21
C GLN A 271 -2.11 -25.45 5.58
N LEU A 272 -2.47 -24.62 4.60
CA LEU A 272 -2.67 -23.20 4.76
C LEU A 272 -4.01 -22.78 4.20
N GLU A 273 -4.69 -21.93 4.95
CA GLU A 273 -5.83 -21.15 4.49
C GLU A 273 -5.49 -19.67 4.68
N ILE A 274 -5.37 -18.92 3.59
CA ILE A 274 -5.06 -17.49 3.61
C ILE A 274 -6.21 -16.68 3.05
N HIS A 275 -6.50 -15.56 3.70
CA HIS A 275 -7.49 -14.57 3.29
C HIS A 275 -6.88 -13.18 3.38
N ALA A 276 -7.17 -12.35 2.39
CA ALA A 276 -6.89 -10.94 2.37
C ALA A 276 -8.19 -10.22 1.98
N ASN A 277 -8.83 -9.57 2.95
CA ASN A 277 -10.08 -8.87 2.76
C ASN A 277 -9.87 -7.36 2.89
N LEU A 278 -10.32 -6.59 1.91
CA LEU A 278 -10.23 -5.14 1.96
C LEU A 278 -11.32 -4.58 2.88
N VAL A 279 -10.92 -4.02 4.02
CA VAL A 279 -11.82 -3.39 4.98
C VAL A 279 -11.52 -1.89 5.04
N GLY A 280 -12.39 -1.09 4.44
CA GLY A 280 -12.20 0.35 4.32
C GLY A 280 -11.06 0.71 3.36
N LYS A 281 -9.86 0.97 3.88
CA LYS A 281 -8.69 1.37 3.09
C LYS A 281 -7.50 0.42 3.22
N GLU A 282 -7.62 -0.65 4.02
CA GLU A 282 -6.52 -1.56 4.31
C GLU A 282 -7.00 -3.01 4.25
N TYR A 283 -6.06 -3.91 3.96
CA TYR A 283 -6.35 -5.35 3.94
C TYR A 283 -6.20 -5.93 5.35
N ILE A 284 -7.25 -6.61 5.81
CA ILE A 284 -7.16 -7.52 6.95
C ILE A 284 -6.76 -8.89 6.40
N TRP A 285 -5.65 -9.40 6.92
CA TRP A 285 -5.16 -10.71 6.54
C TRP A 285 -5.48 -11.72 7.63
N ARG A 286 -5.83 -12.92 7.21
CA ARG A 286 -5.98 -14.09 8.07
C ARG A 286 -5.21 -15.23 7.46
N TRP A 287 -4.43 -15.93 8.27
CA TRP A 287 -3.74 -17.14 7.86
C TRP A 287 -3.90 -18.20 8.94
N ASN A 288 -4.47 -19.32 8.54
CA ASN A 288 -4.57 -20.50 9.39
C ASN A 288 -3.54 -21.51 8.89
N THR A 289 -2.71 -22.02 9.80
CA THR A 289 -1.72 -23.05 9.51
C THR A 289 -2.04 -24.31 10.28
N GLU A 290 -2.14 -25.43 9.60
CA GLU A 290 -2.23 -26.76 10.21
C GLU A 290 -1.04 -27.61 9.78
N ILE A 291 -0.34 -28.17 10.76
CA ILE A 291 0.78 -29.09 10.59
C ILE A 291 0.40 -30.35 11.36
N PRO A 292 -0.12 -31.40 10.69
CA PRO A 292 -0.72 -32.55 11.36
C PRO A 292 0.18 -33.16 12.43
N GLY A 293 -0.36 -33.28 13.65
CA GLY A 293 0.35 -33.84 14.81
C GLY A 293 1.45 -32.94 15.39
N LYS A 294 1.61 -31.70 14.90
CA LYS A 294 2.67 -30.80 15.35
C LYS A 294 2.16 -29.45 15.82
N ALA A 295 1.34 -28.76 15.03
CA ALA A 295 0.88 -27.41 15.37
C ALA A 295 -0.40 -27.03 14.62
N CYS A 296 -1.17 -26.13 15.23
CA CYS A 296 -2.31 -25.48 14.61
C CYS A 296 -2.36 -24.01 15.05
N PHE A 297 -2.30 -23.09 14.08
CA PHE A 297 -2.29 -21.66 14.31
C PHE A 297 -3.46 -20.99 13.59
N GLN A 298 -4.14 -20.08 14.29
CA GLN A 298 -5.12 -19.16 13.72
C GLN A 298 -4.65 -17.74 13.98
N GLN A 299 -4.27 -17.04 12.92
CA GLN A 299 -3.63 -15.74 13.01
C GLN A 299 -4.26 -14.73 12.07
N SER A 300 -4.23 -13.46 12.48
CA SER A 300 -4.77 -12.37 11.68
C SER A 300 -4.16 -11.05 12.07
N THR A 301 -3.96 -10.15 11.10
CA THR A 301 -3.60 -8.75 11.38
C THR A 301 -4.65 -8.01 12.22
N PHE A 302 -5.87 -8.53 12.32
CA PHE A 302 -6.84 -8.02 13.29
C PHE A 302 -6.37 -8.17 14.74
N TYR A 303 -5.56 -9.19 15.04
CA TYR A 303 -4.99 -9.45 16.35
C TYR A 303 -3.63 -8.77 16.57
N SER A 304 -3.14 -7.95 15.63
CA SER A 304 -1.84 -7.28 15.78
C SER A 304 -1.87 -6.03 16.66
N GLN A 305 -3.08 -5.56 17.01
CA GLN A 305 -3.26 -4.38 17.84
C GLN A 305 -4.03 -4.71 19.12
N PRO A 306 -3.69 -4.07 20.26
CA PRO A 306 -4.51 -4.15 21.44
C PRO A 306 -5.84 -3.44 21.16
N LEU A 307 -6.94 -4.19 21.21
CA LEU A 307 -8.28 -3.65 20.95
C LEU A 307 -8.96 -3.30 22.28
N TRP A 308 -9.28 -2.04 22.49
CA TRP A 308 -10.18 -1.63 23.57
C TRP A 308 -11.62 -1.97 23.21
N LYS A 309 -12.37 -2.52 24.17
CA LYS A 309 -13.78 -2.86 24.00
C LYS A 309 -14.61 -1.64 23.63
N GLU A 310 -14.26 -0.48 24.18
CA GLU A 310 -14.87 0.82 23.87
C GLU A 310 -14.70 1.18 22.40
N ASP A 311 -13.53 0.92 21.82
CA ASP A 311 -13.25 1.28 20.42
C ASP A 311 -13.95 0.33 19.43
N LEU A 312 -14.10 -0.95 19.80
CA LEU A 312 -14.95 -1.88 19.04
C LEU A 312 -16.42 -1.47 19.09
N ARG A 313 -16.93 -1.02 20.25
CA ARG A 313 -18.29 -0.51 20.39
C ARG A 313 -18.53 0.72 19.51
N LYS A 314 -17.56 1.63 19.43
CA LYS A 314 -17.65 2.84 18.57
C LYS A 314 -17.75 2.53 17.08
N ARG A 315 -17.36 1.32 16.64
CA ARG A 315 -17.47 0.86 15.24
C ARG A 315 -18.80 0.19 14.92
N ALA A 316 -19.63 -0.12 15.92
CA ALA A 316 -20.90 -0.79 15.70
C ALA A 316 -21.91 0.14 15.00
N GLY A 317 -22.65 -0.37 14.00
CA GLY A 317 -23.61 0.45 13.24
C GLY A 317 -24.78 1.00 14.06
N ASN A 318 -24.99 0.48 15.28
CA ASN A 318 -25.99 0.96 16.24
C ASN A 318 -25.41 1.88 17.33
N TYR A 319 -24.12 2.22 17.24
CA TYR A 319 -23.51 3.19 18.14
C TYR A 319 -23.95 4.60 17.75
N ALA A 320 -24.54 5.34 18.69
CA ALA A 320 -24.89 6.74 18.53
C ALA A 320 -23.76 7.62 19.12
N PRO A 321 -22.89 8.22 18.29
CA PRO A 321 -21.78 9.03 18.77
C PRO A 321 -22.26 10.42 19.26
N SER A 322 -21.57 10.95 20.26
CA SER A 322 -21.59 12.39 20.60
C SER A 322 -20.19 12.97 20.38
N LEU A 323 -20.09 14.28 20.10
CA LEU A 323 -18.79 14.94 20.01
C LEU A 323 -18.11 14.92 21.39
N ASN A 324 -16.81 14.61 21.40
CA ASN A 324 -15.94 14.98 22.51
C ASN A 324 -15.38 16.39 22.26
N GLU A 325 -14.61 16.94 23.21
CA GLU A 325 -14.04 18.29 23.09
C GLU A 325 -13.25 18.50 21.78
N ASP A 326 -12.43 17.53 21.35
CA ASP A 326 -11.71 17.62 20.07
C ASP A 326 -12.67 17.66 18.86
N GLY A 327 -13.79 16.94 18.93
CA GLY A 327 -14.86 16.98 17.93
C GLY A 327 -15.63 18.31 17.92
N GLU A 328 -15.88 18.90 19.08
CA GLU A 328 -16.48 20.24 19.22
C GLU A 328 -15.57 21.32 18.65
N ILE A 329 -14.27 21.24 18.93
CA ILE A 329 -13.23 22.09 18.33
C ILE A 329 -13.23 21.95 16.82
N ALA A 330 -13.25 20.72 16.29
CA ALA A 330 -13.29 20.50 14.85
C ALA A 330 -14.55 21.11 14.23
N ALA A 331 -15.72 20.86 14.80
CA ALA A 331 -16.98 21.44 14.36
C ALA A 331 -16.95 22.97 14.37
N PHE A 332 -16.38 23.58 15.41
CA PHE A 332 -16.25 25.03 15.54
C PHE A 332 -15.39 25.65 14.43
N VAL A 333 -14.27 25.02 14.09
CA VAL A 333 -13.39 25.49 13.01
C VAL A 333 -14.07 25.28 11.66
N LEU A 334 -14.63 24.09 11.42
CA LEU A 334 -15.30 23.75 10.16
C LEU A 334 -16.49 24.68 9.88
N SER A 335 -17.28 25.04 10.90
CA SER A 335 -18.40 25.96 10.74
C SER A 335 -17.99 27.39 10.38
N ARG A 336 -16.69 27.72 10.44
CA ARG A 336 -16.11 29.03 10.09
C ARG A 336 -15.27 29.00 8.82
N MET A 337 -15.19 27.86 8.14
CA MET A 337 -14.60 27.78 6.80
C MET A 337 -15.63 28.22 5.74
N ASP A 338 -16.04 29.48 5.83
CA ASP A 338 -17.11 30.10 5.04
C ASP A 338 -16.62 30.73 3.72
N GLY A 339 -15.32 30.64 3.43
CA GLY A 339 -14.67 31.26 2.27
C GLY A 339 -14.33 32.76 2.45
N ALA A 340 -14.68 33.36 3.58
CA ALA A 340 -14.38 34.75 3.92
C ALA A 340 -13.37 34.85 5.08
N SER A 341 -13.54 34.03 6.11
CA SER A 341 -12.71 34.01 7.31
C SER A 341 -11.31 33.44 7.01
N THR A 342 -10.27 34.18 7.39
CA THR A 342 -8.88 33.72 7.28
C THR A 342 -8.58 32.68 8.36
N VAL A 343 -7.61 31.80 8.11
CA VAL A 343 -7.13 30.82 9.12
C VAL A 343 -6.69 31.53 10.41
N LYS A 344 -6.16 32.74 10.31
CA LYS A 344 -5.77 33.57 11.45
C LYS A 344 -6.97 34.00 12.30
N GLU A 345 -8.06 34.44 11.67
CA GLU A 345 -9.30 34.83 12.36
C GLU A 345 -9.99 33.63 13.00
N ILE A 346 -10.03 32.50 12.28
CA ILE A 346 -10.55 31.24 12.82
C ILE A 346 -9.75 30.82 14.06
N ALA A 347 -8.43 30.93 14.01
CA ALA A 347 -7.55 30.62 15.15
C ALA A 347 -7.79 31.54 16.36
N ALA A 348 -7.99 32.84 16.13
CA ALA A 348 -8.29 33.79 17.20
C ALA A 348 -9.63 33.45 17.88
N ALA A 349 -10.66 33.16 17.09
CA ALA A 349 -11.96 32.73 17.59
C ALA A 349 -11.86 31.39 18.34
N LEU A 350 -11.08 30.45 17.82
CA LEU A 350 -10.87 29.14 18.45
C LEU A 350 -10.20 29.27 19.82
N GLN A 351 -9.17 30.12 19.93
CA GLN A 351 -8.51 30.37 21.20
C GLN A 351 -9.46 31.01 22.23
N ALA A 352 -10.28 31.97 21.80
CA ALA A 352 -11.25 32.62 22.66
C ALA A 352 -12.34 31.66 23.16
N SER A 353 -12.78 30.72 22.32
CA SER A 353 -13.83 29.74 22.67
C SER A 353 -13.33 28.53 23.45
N PHE A 354 -12.05 28.15 23.30
CA PHE A 354 -11.45 26.99 24.00
C PHE A 354 -10.14 27.38 24.72
N PRO A 355 -10.17 28.33 25.68
CA PRO A 355 -8.96 28.88 26.29
C PRO A 355 -8.18 27.87 27.14
N ALA A 356 -8.85 26.85 27.68
CA ALA A 356 -8.20 25.77 28.43
C ALA A 356 -7.35 24.86 27.52
N ARG A 357 -7.80 24.65 26.27
CA ARG A 357 -7.13 23.81 25.28
C ARG A 357 -6.02 24.55 24.55
N PHE A 358 -6.25 25.82 24.19
CA PHE A 358 -5.32 26.64 23.42
C PHE A 358 -4.72 27.75 24.30
N LYS A 359 -3.66 27.40 25.03
CA LYS A 359 -2.95 28.31 25.91
C LYS A 359 -2.26 29.47 25.16
N ASP A 360 -1.96 29.27 23.88
CA ASP A 360 -1.38 30.29 23.02
C ASP A 360 -1.99 30.28 21.61
N PHE A 361 -1.83 31.40 20.92
CA PHE A 361 -2.35 31.62 19.57
C PHE A 361 -1.72 30.67 18.55
N LYS A 362 -0.46 30.26 18.77
CA LYS A 362 0.27 29.39 17.84
C LYS A 362 -0.35 27.98 17.80
N ALA A 363 -0.77 27.46 18.95
CA ALA A 363 -1.48 26.18 19.04
C ALA A 363 -2.85 26.24 18.35
N ALA A 364 -3.61 27.32 18.55
CA ALA A 364 -4.89 27.52 17.87
C ALA A 364 -4.71 27.66 16.35
N LEU A 365 -3.68 28.40 15.91
CA LEU A 365 -3.35 28.58 14.51
C LEU A 365 -2.92 27.27 13.85
N ALA A 366 -2.12 26.47 14.54
CA ALA A 366 -1.72 25.14 14.06
C ALA A 366 -2.95 24.25 13.85
N LYS A 367 -3.89 24.21 14.81
CA LYS A 367 -5.09 23.38 14.69
C LYS A 367 -6.06 23.87 13.60
N ALA A 368 -6.30 25.18 13.53
CA ALA A 368 -7.10 25.76 12.46
C ALA A 368 -6.46 25.51 11.08
N GLY A 369 -5.14 25.64 10.97
CA GLY A 369 -4.39 25.37 9.75
C GLY A 369 -4.39 23.90 9.33
N GLU A 370 -4.31 22.97 10.29
CA GLU A 370 -4.44 21.52 10.05
C GLU A 370 -5.79 21.19 9.41
N LEU A 371 -6.90 21.68 10.00
CA LEU A 371 -8.24 21.44 9.49
C LEU A 371 -8.50 22.17 8.18
N ALA A 372 -8.04 23.41 8.02
CA ALA A 372 -8.18 24.16 6.77
C ALA A 372 -7.43 23.50 5.62
N ARG A 373 -6.26 22.90 5.90
CA ARG A 373 -5.53 22.10 4.91
C ARG A 373 -6.28 20.81 4.55
N ALA A 374 -6.97 20.20 5.51
CA ALA A 374 -7.67 18.94 5.31
C ALA A 374 -9.03 19.10 4.60
N PHE A 375 -9.75 20.19 4.86
CA PHE A 375 -11.16 20.36 4.45
C PHE A 375 -11.46 21.66 3.69
N GLY A 376 -10.51 22.60 3.62
CA GLY A 376 -10.69 23.86 2.93
C GLY A 376 -10.50 23.74 1.42
N ASN A 377 -11.30 24.47 0.66
CA ASN A 377 -11.13 24.66 -0.78
C ASN A 377 -10.48 26.02 -1.07
N ILE A 378 -9.68 26.08 -2.12
CA ILE A 378 -9.23 27.37 -2.68
C ILE A 378 -10.34 27.85 -3.62
N PRO A 379 -10.95 29.03 -3.39
CA PRO A 379 -11.95 29.58 -4.31
C PRO A 379 -11.37 29.74 -5.72
N LEU A 380 -12.12 29.28 -6.73
CA LEU A 380 -11.77 29.44 -8.16
C LEU A 380 -11.44 30.92 -8.45
N GLY A 381 -10.26 31.18 -9.03
CA GLY A 381 -9.80 32.53 -9.41
C GLY A 381 -8.80 33.23 -8.46
N ARG A 382 -8.37 32.58 -7.36
CA ARG A 382 -7.29 33.07 -6.48
C ARG A 382 -6.07 32.14 -6.44
N GLU A 383 -5.71 31.53 -7.56
CA GLU A 383 -4.64 30.53 -7.63
C GLU A 383 -3.21 31.12 -7.64
N GLN A 384 -3.05 32.45 -7.67
CA GLN A 384 -1.76 33.13 -7.83
C GLN A 384 -1.39 34.13 -6.70
N ALA A 385 -2.00 34.04 -5.52
CA ALA A 385 -1.65 34.90 -4.38
C ALA A 385 -0.62 34.26 -3.45
#